data_AF-A0A954HXV7-F1
#
_entry.id   AF-A0A954HXV7-F1
#
_cell.length_a   1.000
_cell.length_b   1.000
_cell.length_c   1.000
_cell.angle_alpha   90.00
_cell.angle_beta   90.00
_cell.angle_gamma   90.00
#
_symmetry.space_group_name_H-M   'P 1'
#
loop_
_entity.id
_entity.type
_entity.pdbx_description
1 polymer ?
#
loop_
_entity_poly.entity_id
_entity_poly.type
_entity_poly.pdbx_seq_one_letter_code
_entity_poly.pdbx_strand_id
1 'polypeptide(L)'
;ELVDYVNSHPNLTVDVGQVMFGETTSMTGDGPLGYFLHQIFHRKWFNSDTEMEAGCGIVPVTYRDKSFVHALQWAIGLEWYLLMQDPWRVAMSTDHPNGGSFLAYPQIIALLMDRSLRNDTLARVPGAVREKCTLGDLTREYTLQEITIITRAAPARMLGLKHKGHLGVGADADVTVYQPQADIQRMFELPRYVIHRGEVVVDDGQIQPHTDGKLLHVAPAFDEACLPDIQSWFEQNYTIRFRNYPIDLSQIHDREQVPTR
;
A
#
# COMPACT_ATOMS: atom_id res chain seq x y z
N GLU A 1 8.04 17.55 -11.61
CA GLU A 1 6.96 18.43 -11.10
C GLU A 1 6.33 17.93 -9.81
N LEU A 2 5.48 16.88 -9.80
CA LEU A 2 4.82 16.43 -8.56
C LEU A 2 5.81 15.99 -7.47
N VAL A 3 6.85 15.24 -7.85
CA VAL A 3 7.92 14.87 -6.93
C VAL A 3 8.67 16.12 -6.41
N ASP A 4 8.90 17.14 -7.23
CA ASP A 4 9.53 18.40 -6.80
C ASP A 4 8.64 19.18 -5.82
N TYR A 5 7.33 19.15 -6.05
CA TYR A 5 6.35 19.73 -5.15
C TYR A 5 6.40 19.02 -3.79
N VAL A 6 6.33 17.69 -3.75
CA VAL A 6 6.44 16.93 -2.49
C VAL A 6 7.81 17.17 -1.84
N ASN A 7 8.89 17.20 -2.62
CA ASN A 7 10.23 17.46 -2.12
C ASN A 7 10.34 18.82 -1.41
N SER A 8 9.67 19.86 -1.92
CA SER A 8 9.63 21.21 -1.33
C SER A 8 8.64 21.40 -0.18
N HIS A 9 7.76 20.42 0.09
CA HIS A 9 6.73 20.50 1.14
C HIS A 9 6.96 19.42 2.23
N PRO A 10 7.66 19.75 3.33
CA PRO A 10 8.11 18.76 4.32
C PRO A 10 6.99 18.09 5.11
N ASN A 11 5.78 18.66 5.12
CA ASN A 11 4.60 18.12 5.79
C ASN A 11 3.86 17.03 5.00
N LEU A 12 4.27 16.75 3.75
CA LEU A 12 3.64 15.75 2.90
C LEU A 12 4.40 14.43 2.93
N THR A 13 3.65 13.34 2.98
CA THR A 13 4.10 11.98 2.73
C THR A 13 3.21 11.35 1.67
N VAL A 14 3.76 10.40 0.90
CA VAL A 14 3.05 9.71 -0.18
C VAL A 14 3.29 8.21 -0.10
N ASP A 15 2.34 7.43 -0.62
CA ASP A 15 2.59 6.08 -1.11
C ASP A 15 2.39 6.07 -2.64
N VAL A 16 3.02 5.15 -3.35
CA VAL A 16 3.17 5.27 -4.81
C VAL A 16 2.03 4.61 -5.60
N GLY A 17 1.42 3.54 -5.09
CA GLY A 17 0.42 2.77 -5.84
C GLY A 17 1.01 2.16 -7.12
N GLN A 18 2.17 1.51 -7.02
CA GLN A 18 2.92 1.01 -8.17
C GLN A 18 2.06 0.06 -9.04
N VAL A 19 1.96 0.40 -10.33
CA VAL A 19 1.33 -0.45 -11.34
C VAL A 19 2.30 -1.57 -11.74
N MET A 20 1.81 -2.80 -11.74
CA MET A 20 2.53 -4.00 -12.18
C MET A 20 1.79 -4.66 -13.34
N PHE A 21 2.54 -5.07 -14.37
CA PHE A 21 1.95 -5.75 -15.53
C PHE A 21 1.35 -7.10 -15.13
N GLY A 22 0.17 -7.40 -15.64
CA GLY A 22 -0.58 -8.62 -15.32
C GLY A 22 -2.06 -8.36 -15.12
N GLU A 23 -2.77 -9.43 -14.79
CA GLU A 23 -4.18 -9.34 -14.38
C GLU A 23 -4.28 -8.95 -12.91
N THR A 24 -5.24 -8.07 -12.62
CA THR A 24 -5.57 -7.67 -11.26
C THR A 24 -7.03 -7.26 -11.15
N THR A 25 -7.45 -6.81 -9.98
CA THR A 25 -8.78 -6.25 -9.74
C THR A 25 -8.65 -4.86 -9.14
N SER A 26 -9.27 -3.88 -9.78
CA SER A 26 -9.45 -2.57 -9.16
C SER A 26 -10.65 -2.63 -8.20
N MET A 27 -10.45 -2.15 -6.99
CA MET A 27 -11.42 -2.04 -5.90
C MET A 27 -11.23 -0.69 -5.24
N THR A 28 -12.23 0.19 -5.34
CA THR A 28 -12.14 1.57 -4.85
C THR A 28 -13.45 2.04 -4.23
N GLY A 29 -13.37 2.99 -3.29
CA GLY A 29 -14.53 3.75 -2.81
C GLY A 29 -15.06 4.78 -3.83
N ASP A 30 -14.35 4.96 -4.95
CA ASP A 30 -14.77 5.83 -6.05
C ASP A 30 -15.60 5.04 -7.08
N GLY A 31 -16.92 4.98 -6.84
CA GLY A 31 -17.89 4.35 -7.76
C GLY A 31 -17.82 4.89 -9.19
N PRO A 32 -17.81 6.22 -9.42
CA PRO A 32 -17.64 6.82 -10.74
C PRO A 32 -16.38 6.37 -11.48
N LEU A 33 -15.23 6.29 -10.80
CA LEU A 33 -14.00 5.74 -11.39
C LEU A 33 -14.18 4.27 -11.79
N GLY A 34 -14.81 3.46 -10.93
CA GLY A 34 -15.15 2.07 -11.26
C GLY A 34 -15.97 1.97 -12.55
N TYR A 35 -17.00 2.80 -12.70
CA TYR A 35 -17.79 2.85 -13.94
C TYR A 35 -16.96 3.26 -15.16
N PHE A 36 -16.10 4.27 -15.02
CA PHE A 36 -15.21 4.71 -16.09
C PHE A 36 -14.25 3.60 -16.55
N LEU A 37 -13.62 2.89 -15.60
CA LEU A 37 -12.74 1.76 -15.91
C LEU A 37 -13.51 0.63 -16.60
N HIS A 38 -14.75 0.36 -16.19
CA HIS A 38 -15.63 -0.59 -16.87
C HIS A 38 -15.85 -0.22 -18.35
N GLN A 39 -16.10 1.06 -18.65
CA GLN A 39 -16.27 1.54 -20.02
C GLN A 39 -15.00 1.39 -20.86
N ILE A 40 -13.81 1.51 -20.26
CA ILE A 40 -12.52 1.35 -20.95
C ILE A 40 -12.17 -0.12 -21.18
N PHE A 41 -12.27 -0.93 -20.13
CA PHE A 41 -11.79 -2.32 -20.15
C PHE A 41 -12.85 -3.30 -20.66
N HIS A 42 -14.12 -2.88 -20.73
CA HIS A 42 -15.26 -3.71 -21.12
C HIS A 42 -15.33 -5.04 -20.35
N ARG A 43 -14.99 -5.00 -19.05
CA ARG A 43 -15.03 -6.15 -18.13
C ARG A 43 -16.23 -6.07 -17.21
N LYS A 44 -16.58 -7.16 -16.52
CA LYS A 44 -17.63 -7.14 -15.49
C LYS A 44 -17.38 -6.03 -14.46
N TRP A 45 -18.46 -5.40 -14.00
CA TRP A 45 -18.41 -4.32 -13.02
C TRP A 45 -19.41 -4.60 -11.91
N PHE A 46 -18.98 -4.36 -10.68
CA PHE A 46 -19.84 -4.34 -9.51
C PHE A 46 -19.79 -2.94 -8.88
N ASN A 47 -20.96 -2.44 -8.47
CA ASN A 47 -21.11 -1.18 -7.77
C ASN A 47 -22.03 -1.37 -6.56
N SER A 48 -21.68 -0.72 -5.46
CA SER A 48 -22.55 -0.66 -4.28
C SER A 48 -22.46 0.73 -3.65
N ASP A 49 -23.56 1.46 -3.67
CA ASP A 49 -23.72 2.71 -2.94
C ASP A 49 -24.26 2.40 -1.55
N THR A 50 -23.52 2.84 -0.52
CA THR A 50 -23.85 2.67 0.90
C THR A 50 -24.54 3.94 1.39
N GLU A 51 -25.73 3.78 1.95
CA GLU A 51 -26.59 4.90 2.35
C GLU A 51 -25.83 5.92 3.21
N MET A 52 -25.86 7.19 2.79
CA MET A 52 -25.30 8.33 3.53
C MET A 52 -23.80 8.24 3.91
N GLU A 53 -23.04 7.30 3.34
CA GLU A 53 -21.64 7.05 3.71
C GLU A 53 -20.69 7.13 2.50
N ALA A 54 -20.78 6.16 1.59
CA ALA A 54 -19.76 5.94 0.57
C ALA A 54 -20.33 5.17 -0.63
N GLY A 55 -19.57 5.10 -1.72
CA GLY A 55 -19.80 4.17 -2.81
C GLY A 55 -18.65 3.17 -2.92
N CYS A 56 -18.78 2.19 -3.80
CA CYS A 56 -17.65 1.39 -4.22
C CYS A 56 -17.80 0.90 -5.67
N GLY A 57 -16.67 0.72 -6.34
CA GLY A 57 -16.58 0.16 -7.68
C GLY A 57 -15.53 -0.95 -7.74
N ILE A 58 -15.89 -2.09 -8.34
CA ILE A 58 -14.99 -3.23 -8.54
C ILE A 58 -14.96 -3.63 -10.02
N VAL A 59 -13.78 -3.62 -10.62
CA VAL A 59 -13.57 -3.97 -12.04
C VAL A 59 -12.28 -4.79 -12.21
N PRO A 60 -12.31 -5.95 -12.87
CA PRO A 60 -11.09 -6.64 -13.29
C PRO A 60 -10.30 -5.82 -14.32
N VAL A 61 -9.01 -5.68 -14.11
CA VAL A 61 -8.09 -4.91 -14.95
C VAL A 61 -6.96 -5.80 -15.46
N THR A 62 -6.44 -5.51 -16.66
CA THR A 62 -5.23 -6.14 -17.17
C THR A 62 -4.23 -5.07 -17.60
N TYR A 63 -3.18 -4.86 -16.82
CA TYR A 63 -2.06 -4.01 -17.21
C TYR A 63 -1.16 -4.76 -18.18
N ARG A 64 -0.82 -4.14 -19.31
CA ARG A 64 -0.14 -4.78 -20.44
C ARG A 64 1.13 -4.03 -20.75
N ASP A 65 2.26 -4.72 -20.81
CA ASP A 65 3.56 -4.12 -21.12
C ASP A 65 3.60 -3.51 -22.54
N LYS A 66 2.73 -3.96 -23.45
CA LYS A 66 2.57 -3.40 -24.81
C LYS A 66 1.63 -2.18 -24.90
N SER A 67 0.90 -1.86 -23.84
CA SER A 67 0.06 -0.65 -23.81
C SER A 67 0.94 0.54 -23.41
N PHE A 68 0.93 1.60 -24.23
CA PHE A 68 1.64 2.84 -23.90
C PHE A 68 1.20 3.40 -22.54
N VAL A 69 -0.11 3.45 -22.28
CA VAL A 69 -0.66 3.99 -21.03
C VAL A 69 -0.22 3.17 -19.83
N HIS A 70 -0.34 1.84 -19.90
CA HIS A 70 0.01 0.97 -18.76
C HIS A 70 1.52 0.97 -18.50
N ALA A 71 2.33 0.97 -19.56
CA ALA A 71 3.78 1.04 -19.43
C ALA A 71 4.26 2.39 -18.90
N LEU A 72 3.58 3.48 -19.26
CA LEU A 72 3.85 4.80 -18.70
C LEU A 72 3.47 4.85 -17.21
N GLN A 73 2.33 4.28 -16.81
CA GLN A 73 1.94 4.17 -15.40
C GLN A 73 2.97 3.38 -14.57
N TRP A 74 3.45 2.24 -15.10
CA TRP A 74 4.53 1.47 -14.49
C TRP A 74 5.81 2.32 -14.33
N ALA A 75 6.19 3.06 -15.37
CA ALA A 75 7.40 3.88 -15.35
C ALA A 75 7.30 5.02 -14.34
N ILE A 76 6.16 5.74 -14.32
CA ILE A 76 5.90 6.83 -13.38
C ILE A 76 6.08 6.36 -11.93
N GLY A 77 5.55 5.20 -11.56
CA GLY A 77 5.71 4.68 -10.20
C GLY A 77 7.19 4.50 -9.79
N LEU A 78 8.02 3.97 -10.69
CA LEU A 78 9.46 3.83 -10.44
C LEU A 78 10.17 5.20 -10.39
N GLU A 79 9.75 6.16 -11.21
CA GLU A 79 10.27 7.54 -11.15
C GLU A 79 9.97 8.20 -9.81
N TRP A 80 8.77 8.01 -9.25
CA TRP A 80 8.43 8.53 -7.92
C TRP A 80 9.42 8.07 -6.85
N TYR A 81 9.70 6.77 -6.78
CA TYR A 81 10.70 6.26 -5.84
C TYR A 81 12.09 6.87 -6.13
N LEU A 82 12.56 6.80 -7.37
CA LEU A 82 13.92 7.20 -7.73
C LEU A 82 14.17 8.72 -7.65
N LEU A 83 13.14 9.55 -7.81
CA LEU A 83 13.22 11.01 -7.73
C LEU A 83 12.95 11.56 -6.32
N MET A 84 12.25 10.81 -5.46
CA MET A 84 12.02 11.23 -4.07
C MET A 84 13.34 11.29 -3.30
N GLN A 85 13.70 12.48 -2.81
CA GLN A 85 15.00 12.71 -2.18
C GLN A 85 15.05 12.16 -0.75
N ASP A 86 13.92 12.22 -0.04
CA ASP A 86 13.80 11.73 1.32
C ASP A 86 12.97 10.42 1.36
N PRO A 87 13.61 9.25 1.56
CA PRO A 87 12.90 7.97 1.63
C PRO A 87 11.94 7.89 2.82
N TRP A 88 12.08 8.74 3.85
CA TRP A 88 11.16 8.76 4.99
C TRP A 88 9.76 9.31 4.67
N ARG A 89 9.58 9.87 3.46
CA ARG A 89 8.31 10.48 3.01
C ARG A 89 7.65 9.72 1.87
N VAL A 90 8.18 8.55 1.50
CA VAL A 90 7.57 7.66 0.50
C VAL A 90 7.42 6.25 1.07
N ALA A 91 6.22 5.70 0.98
CA ALA A 91 5.91 4.32 1.36
C ALA A 91 5.75 3.45 0.10
N MET A 92 6.24 2.21 0.17
CA MET A 92 6.02 1.24 -0.89
C MET A 92 4.59 0.70 -0.83
N SER A 93 3.87 0.84 -1.94
CA SER A 93 2.52 0.28 -2.10
C SER A 93 2.27 -0.10 -3.56
N THR A 94 1.34 -1.03 -3.77
CA THR A 94 0.71 -1.31 -5.08
C THR A 94 -0.76 -0.93 -5.08
N ASP A 95 -1.22 -0.21 -4.03
CA ASP A 95 -2.63 0.03 -3.76
C ASP A 95 -3.43 -1.28 -3.89
N HIS A 96 -3.00 -2.33 -3.20
CA HIS A 96 -3.44 -3.69 -3.49
C HIS A 96 -4.97 -3.84 -3.43
N PRO A 97 -5.62 -4.44 -4.46
CA PRO A 97 -5.04 -4.99 -5.70
C PRO A 97 -5.00 -4.02 -6.90
N ASN A 98 -5.42 -2.76 -6.77
CA ASN A 98 -5.59 -1.79 -7.86
C ASN A 98 -4.38 -1.69 -8.81
N GLY A 99 -3.19 -1.33 -8.32
CA GLY A 99 -1.97 -1.26 -9.13
C GLY A 99 -1.34 -2.64 -9.39
N GLY A 100 -1.52 -3.57 -8.45
CA GLY A 100 -1.08 -4.95 -8.57
C GLY A 100 -1.17 -5.72 -7.26
N SER A 101 -0.88 -7.03 -7.32
CA SER A 101 -0.81 -7.87 -6.12
C SER A 101 0.32 -7.40 -5.19
N PHE A 102 0.12 -7.41 -3.87
CA PHE A 102 1.20 -7.16 -2.89
C PHE A 102 2.33 -8.20 -3.02
N LEU A 103 2.06 -9.37 -3.63
CA LEU A 103 3.07 -10.36 -3.99
C LEU A 103 4.12 -9.83 -4.98
N ALA A 104 3.87 -8.69 -5.63
CA ALA A 104 4.81 -8.05 -6.53
C ALA A 104 5.85 -7.18 -5.80
N TYR A 105 5.76 -6.96 -4.49
CA TYR A 105 6.73 -6.15 -3.74
C TYR A 105 8.19 -6.58 -3.96
N PRO A 106 8.55 -7.89 -3.95
CA PRO A 106 9.91 -8.32 -4.27
C PRO A 106 10.39 -7.90 -5.67
N GLN A 107 9.50 -7.93 -6.67
CA GLN A 107 9.82 -7.48 -8.03
C GLN A 107 10.05 -5.96 -8.08
N ILE A 108 9.26 -5.18 -7.34
CA ILE A 108 9.45 -3.72 -7.23
C ILE A 108 10.80 -3.43 -6.56
N ILE A 109 11.12 -4.13 -5.48
CA ILE A 109 12.42 -4.01 -4.80
C ILE A 109 13.57 -4.29 -5.77
N ALA A 110 13.49 -5.39 -6.54
CA ALA A 110 14.52 -5.72 -7.54
C ALA A 110 14.65 -4.62 -8.60
N LEU A 111 13.56 -4.06 -9.11
CA LEU A 111 13.58 -2.95 -10.09
C LEU A 111 14.19 -1.65 -9.55
N LEU A 112 14.04 -1.40 -8.25
CA LEU A 112 14.63 -0.23 -7.58
C LEU A 112 16.12 -0.43 -7.26
N MET A 113 16.53 -1.67 -6.96
CA MET A 113 17.90 -2.00 -6.59
C MET A 113 18.81 -2.35 -7.78
N ASP A 114 18.26 -2.78 -8.92
CA ASP A 114 19.01 -3.18 -10.12
C ASP A 114 18.58 -2.36 -11.33
N ARG A 115 19.45 -1.42 -11.73
CA ARG A 115 19.27 -0.58 -12.91
C ARG A 115 19.30 -1.39 -14.21
N SER A 116 20.09 -2.44 -14.29
CA SER A 116 20.17 -3.28 -15.49
C SER A 116 18.83 -3.98 -15.72
N LEU A 117 18.27 -4.59 -14.67
CA LEU A 117 16.92 -5.17 -14.71
C LEU A 117 15.85 -4.14 -15.11
N ARG A 118 15.93 -2.93 -14.54
CA ARG A 118 15.01 -1.84 -14.88
C ARG A 118 15.13 -1.42 -16.35
N ASN A 119 16.34 -1.29 -16.87
CA ASN A 119 16.61 -0.97 -18.27
C ASN A 119 16.15 -2.07 -19.22
N ASP A 120 16.36 -3.33 -18.87
CA ASP A 120 15.89 -4.48 -19.65
C ASP A 120 14.35 -4.55 -19.68
N THR A 121 13.70 -4.18 -18.56
CA THR A 121 12.24 -4.09 -18.51
C THR A 121 11.74 -2.92 -19.37
N LEU A 122 12.37 -1.76 -19.26
CA LEU A 122 12.10 -0.59 -20.12
C LEU A 122 12.42 -0.88 -21.61
N ALA A 123 13.33 -1.82 -21.88
CA ALA A 123 13.66 -2.26 -23.23
C ALA A 123 12.46 -2.92 -23.95
N ARG A 124 11.58 -3.57 -23.16
CA ARG A 124 10.45 -4.39 -23.66
C ARG A 124 9.15 -3.62 -23.89
N VAL A 125 9.00 -2.43 -23.30
CA VAL A 125 7.81 -1.57 -23.45
C VAL A 125 7.88 -0.72 -24.73
N PRO A 126 6.76 -0.14 -25.21
CA PRO A 126 6.76 0.71 -26.39
C PRO A 126 7.78 1.85 -26.32
N GLY A 127 8.51 2.11 -27.41
CA GLY A 127 9.56 3.13 -27.47
C GLY A 127 9.09 4.53 -27.06
N ALA A 128 7.85 4.89 -27.40
CA ALA A 128 7.22 6.16 -27.03
C ALA A 128 7.19 6.41 -25.50
N VAL A 129 7.25 5.37 -24.67
CA VAL A 129 7.34 5.53 -23.20
C VAL A 129 8.66 6.20 -22.82
N ARG A 130 9.78 5.82 -23.45
CA ARG A 130 11.10 6.40 -23.17
C ARG A 130 11.21 7.86 -23.61
N GLU A 131 10.38 8.27 -24.57
CA GLU A 131 10.28 9.67 -25.00
C GLU A 131 9.41 10.52 -24.07
N LYS A 132 8.66 9.89 -23.16
CA LYS A 132 7.65 10.52 -22.30
C LYS A 132 7.90 10.35 -20.81
N CYS A 133 8.97 9.66 -20.42
CA CYS A 133 9.43 9.54 -19.05
C CYS A 133 10.96 9.67 -19.01
N THR A 134 11.48 10.00 -17.84
CA THR A 134 12.90 10.12 -17.50
C THR A 134 13.50 8.84 -16.93
N LEU A 135 12.71 7.77 -16.75
CA LEU A 135 13.13 6.54 -16.09
C LEU A 135 14.44 5.94 -16.64
N GLY A 136 14.63 6.01 -17.97
CA GLY A 136 15.85 5.50 -18.62
C GLY A 136 17.11 6.31 -18.30
N ASP A 137 16.95 7.58 -17.93
CA ASP A 137 18.04 8.49 -17.57
C ASP A 137 18.42 8.36 -16.09
N LEU A 138 17.52 7.81 -15.25
CA LEU A 138 17.75 7.65 -13.82
C LEU A 138 18.75 6.53 -13.52
N THR A 139 19.93 6.96 -13.05
CA THR A 139 21.04 6.05 -12.69
C THR A 139 20.99 5.56 -11.25
N ARG A 140 20.14 6.15 -10.40
CA ARG A 140 20.01 5.80 -8.98
C ARG A 140 19.57 4.35 -8.81
N GLU A 141 20.14 3.70 -7.80
CA GLU A 141 19.74 2.39 -7.29
C GLU A 141 19.50 2.52 -5.79
N TYR A 142 18.44 1.87 -5.32
CA TYR A 142 18.13 1.84 -3.90
C TYR A 142 19.11 0.93 -3.15
N THR A 143 19.52 1.38 -1.98
CA THR A 143 20.23 0.54 -1.00
C THR A 143 19.26 -0.32 -0.19
N LEU A 144 19.75 -1.40 0.44
CA LEU A 144 18.95 -2.16 1.42
C LEU A 144 18.40 -1.28 2.55
N GLN A 145 19.14 -0.24 2.93
CA GLN A 145 18.68 0.72 3.94
C GLN A 145 17.46 1.51 3.45
N GLU A 146 17.50 2.06 2.24
CA GLU A 146 16.36 2.78 1.66
C GLU A 146 15.15 1.85 1.46
N ILE A 147 15.38 0.62 1.01
CA ILE A 147 14.32 -0.40 0.94
C ILE A 147 13.71 -0.62 2.32
N THR A 148 14.52 -0.79 3.36
CA THR A 148 14.03 -0.96 4.75
C THR A 148 13.24 0.25 5.22
N ILE A 149 13.65 1.47 4.84
CA ILE A 149 12.92 2.70 5.18
C ILE A 149 11.54 2.71 4.53
N ILE A 150 11.44 2.59 3.20
CA ILE A 150 10.16 2.76 2.48
C ILE A 150 9.15 1.64 2.74
N THR A 151 9.61 0.48 3.22
CA THR A 151 8.76 -0.69 3.47
C THR A 151 8.42 -0.91 4.95
N ARG A 152 9.24 -0.39 5.89
CA ARG A 152 9.04 -0.63 7.34
C ARG A 152 9.03 0.68 8.13
N ALA A 153 10.14 1.42 8.12
CA ALA A 153 10.33 2.53 9.05
C ALA A 153 9.46 3.75 8.71
N ALA A 154 9.38 4.12 7.43
CA ALA A 154 8.58 5.25 6.97
C ALA A 154 7.07 4.98 7.14
N PRO A 155 6.50 3.83 6.72
CA PRO A 155 5.10 3.50 7.00
C PRO A 155 4.74 3.51 8.49
N ALA A 156 5.58 2.91 9.35
CA ALA A 156 5.33 2.90 10.79
C ALA A 156 5.33 4.32 11.38
N ARG A 157 6.26 5.17 10.93
CA ARG A 157 6.31 6.59 11.33
C ARG A 157 5.10 7.38 10.85
N MET A 158 4.67 7.19 9.59
CA MET A 158 3.49 7.84 9.01
C MET A 158 2.22 7.50 9.80
N LEU A 159 2.09 6.24 10.22
CA LEU A 159 0.97 5.75 11.03
C LEU A 159 1.09 6.07 12.54
N GLY A 160 2.20 6.66 12.98
CA GLY A 160 2.44 6.98 14.40
C GLY A 160 2.73 5.77 15.29
N LEU A 161 3.09 4.62 14.71
CA LEU A 161 3.33 3.36 15.42
C LEU A 161 4.73 3.32 16.05
N LYS A 162 4.83 3.80 17.29
CA LYS A 162 6.11 3.99 18.00
C LYS A 162 6.90 2.71 18.27
N HIS A 163 6.25 1.54 18.31
CA HIS A 163 6.91 0.26 18.59
C HIS A 163 7.12 -0.59 17.33
N LYS A 164 6.79 -0.06 16.14
CA LYS A 164 6.89 -0.76 14.86
C LYS A 164 7.94 -0.09 13.97
N GLY A 165 8.46 -0.84 12.99
CA GLY A 165 9.34 -0.32 11.94
C GLY A 165 10.79 -0.06 12.36
N HIS A 166 11.21 -0.52 13.55
CA HIS A 166 12.61 -0.46 14.00
C HIS A 166 12.98 -1.67 14.88
N LEU A 167 14.28 -1.87 15.11
CA LEU A 167 14.84 -2.96 15.92
C LEU A 167 15.46 -2.49 17.25
N GLY A 168 15.31 -1.20 17.59
CA GLY A 168 15.75 -0.66 18.88
C GLY A 168 14.99 -1.24 20.08
N VAL A 169 15.58 -1.14 21.27
CA VAL A 169 14.96 -1.55 22.53
C VAL A 169 13.59 -0.88 22.71
N GLY A 170 12.56 -1.67 23.02
CA GLY A 170 11.17 -1.22 23.15
C GLY A 170 10.32 -1.41 21.89
N ALA A 171 10.90 -1.85 20.77
CA ALA A 171 10.13 -2.34 19.62
C ALA A 171 9.40 -3.64 19.95
N ASP A 172 8.29 -3.88 19.26
CA ASP A 172 7.75 -5.23 19.17
C ASP A 172 8.75 -6.13 18.45
N ALA A 173 8.86 -7.38 18.88
CA ALA A 173 9.77 -8.37 18.30
C ALA A 173 9.26 -8.91 16.94
N ASP A 174 9.01 -7.99 16.01
CA ASP A 174 8.62 -8.24 14.64
C ASP A 174 9.85 -8.11 13.73
N VAL A 175 10.38 -9.24 13.27
CA VAL A 175 11.65 -9.31 12.54
C VAL A 175 11.50 -10.20 11.31
N THR A 176 11.91 -9.70 10.15
CA THR A 176 12.07 -10.52 8.95
C THR A 176 13.55 -10.71 8.65
N VAL A 177 13.98 -11.97 8.55
CA VAL A 177 15.36 -12.34 8.22
C VAL A 177 15.39 -12.87 6.80
N TYR A 178 16.19 -12.24 5.95
CA TYR A 178 16.43 -12.66 4.58
C TYR A 178 17.83 -13.26 4.47
N GLN A 179 17.94 -14.40 3.78
CA GLN A 179 19.24 -14.95 3.43
C GLN A 179 19.78 -14.18 2.21
N PRO A 180 20.98 -13.59 2.25
CA PRO A 180 21.53 -12.88 1.10
C PRO A 180 21.63 -13.76 -0.14
N GLN A 181 21.13 -13.26 -1.28
CA GLN A 181 21.20 -13.92 -2.59
C GLN A 181 21.51 -12.89 -3.67
N ALA A 182 22.08 -13.34 -4.79
CA ALA A 182 22.33 -12.48 -5.95
C ALA A 182 21.01 -12.09 -6.67
N ASP A 183 20.04 -13.01 -6.71
CA ASP A 183 18.70 -12.72 -7.19
C ASP A 183 17.91 -11.98 -6.08
N ILE A 184 17.84 -10.66 -6.22
CA ILE A 184 17.18 -9.75 -5.26
C ILE A 184 15.69 -10.06 -5.17
N GLN A 185 15.03 -10.35 -6.30
CA GLN A 185 13.60 -10.67 -6.27
C GLN A 185 13.38 -11.93 -5.46
N ARG A 186 14.15 -12.99 -5.73
CA ARG A 186 14.03 -14.26 -4.99
C ARG A 186 14.34 -14.11 -3.50
N MET A 187 15.35 -13.29 -3.16
CA MET A 187 15.69 -12.97 -1.78
C MET A 187 14.49 -12.43 -1.01
N PHE A 188 13.73 -11.50 -1.58
CA PHE A 188 12.60 -10.86 -0.91
C PHE A 188 11.28 -11.65 -0.99
N GLU A 189 11.13 -12.57 -1.96
CA GLU A 189 9.99 -13.48 -2.04
C GLU A 189 9.94 -14.49 -0.90
N LEU A 190 11.10 -15.01 -0.49
CA LEU A 190 11.21 -16.08 0.50
C LEU A 190 12.10 -15.67 1.67
N PRO A 191 11.55 -15.03 2.71
CA PRO A 191 12.28 -14.81 3.95
C PRO A 191 12.68 -16.15 4.58
N ARG A 192 13.88 -16.19 5.16
CA ARG A 192 14.36 -17.35 5.91
C ARG A 192 13.60 -17.48 7.23
N TYR A 193 13.39 -16.37 7.94
CA TYR A 193 12.55 -16.32 9.12
C TYR A 193 11.63 -15.11 9.10
N VAL A 194 10.41 -15.28 9.60
CA VAL A 194 9.56 -14.18 10.05
C VAL A 194 9.25 -14.44 11.51
N ILE A 195 9.61 -13.48 12.35
CA ILE A 195 9.30 -13.47 13.77
C ILE A 195 8.20 -12.43 13.97
N HIS A 196 7.10 -12.83 14.60
CA HIS A 196 6.01 -11.94 14.98
C HIS A 196 5.86 -12.00 16.50
N ARG A 197 6.00 -10.85 17.18
CA ARG A 197 5.90 -10.74 18.65
C ARG A 197 6.80 -11.74 19.41
N GLY A 198 7.96 -12.08 18.83
CA GLY A 198 8.93 -13.01 19.43
C GLY A 198 8.72 -14.48 19.08
N GLU A 199 7.68 -14.82 18.31
CA GLU A 199 7.40 -16.18 17.85
C GLU A 199 7.77 -16.34 16.37
N VAL A 200 8.38 -17.47 16.00
CA VAL A 200 8.70 -17.78 14.59
C VAL A 200 7.42 -18.20 13.87
N VAL A 201 6.93 -17.36 12.97
CA VAL A 201 5.72 -17.60 12.18
C VAL A 201 6.01 -18.04 10.74
N VAL A 202 7.24 -17.84 10.27
CA VAL A 202 7.75 -18.42 9.02
C VAL A 202 9.15 -18.98 9.27
N ASP A 203 9.41 -20.20 8.80
CA ASP A 203 10.74 -20.83 8.73
C ASP A 203 10.94 -21.40 7.32
N ASP A 204 11.96 -20.90 6.63
CA ASP A 204 12.34 -21.33 5.27
C ASP A 204 11.18 -21.29 4.26
N GLY A 205 10.42 -20.20 4.29
CA GLY A 205 9.22 -20.03 3.44
C GLY A 205 8.00 -20.85 3.86
N GLN A 206 8.08 -21.63 4.93
CA GLN A 206 6.94 -22.39 5.46
C GLN A 206 6.27 -21.62 6.61
N ILE A 207 4.95 -21.43 6.48
CA ILE A 207 4.13 -20.81 7.53
C ILE A 207 3.99 -21.78 8.70
N GLN A 208 4.32 -21.30 9.89
CA GLN A 208 4.19 -22.03 11.15
C GLN A 208 2.86 -21.69 11.84
N PRO A 209 2.35 -22.56 12.73
CA PRO A 209 1.22 -22.21 13.59
C PRO A 209 1.53 -20.96 14.43
N HIS A 210 0.59 -20.01 14.48
CA HIS A 210 0.75 -18.76 15.19
C HIS A 210 -0.61 -18.28 15.72
N THR A 211 -0.58 -17.34 16.67
CA THR A 211 -1.79 -16.64 17.11
C THR A 211 -2.15 -15.50 16.18
N ASP A 212 -3.42 -15.13 16.13
CA ASP A 212 -3.88 -13.96 15.39
C ASP A 212 -3.18 -12.67 15.85
N GLY A 213 -3.13 -11.71 14.94
CA GLY A 213 -2.63 -10.37 15.21
C GLY A 213 -3.58 -9.56 16.10
N LYS A 214 -3.16 -8.32 16.39
CA LYS A 214 -3.90 -7.39 17.22
C LYS A 214 -4.57 -6.31 16.38
N LEU A 215 -5.82 -5.97 16.67
CA LEU A 215 -6.50 -4.83 16.04
C LEU A 215 -6.09 -3.51 16.71
N LEU A 216 -5.50 -2.61 15.95
CA LEU A 216 -5.17 -1.26 16.40
C LEU A 216 -6.32 -0.30 16.08
N HIS A 217 -6.78 0.48 17.07
CA HIS A 217 -7.81 1.50 16.85
C HIS A 217 -7.50 2.78 17.62
N VAL A 218 -8.13 3.89 17.21
CA VAL A 218 -8.11 5.15 17.97
C VAL A 218 -9.47 5.39 18.61
N ALA A 219 -9.52 6.16 19.69
CA ALA A 219 -10.77 6.62 20.30
C ALA A 219 -10.58 8.06 20.82
N PRO A 220 -10.55 9.05 19.90
CA PRO A 220 -10.48 10.45 20.30
C PRO A 220 -11.73 10.85 21.09
N ALA A 221 -11.57 11.78 22.04
CA ALA A 221 -12.71 12.37 22.73
C ALA A 221 -13.55 13.20 21.73
N PHE A 222 -14.86 13.23 21.95
CA PHE A 222 -15.81 14.04 21.19
C PHE A 222 -16.86 14.63 22.14
N ASP A 223 -17.61 15.63 21.67
CA ASP A 223 -18.69 16.25 22.45
C ASP A 223 -19.93 15.36 22.46
N GLU A 224 -20.21 14.69 23.59
CA GLU A 224 -21.38 13.82 23.73
C GLU A 224 -22.73 14.56 23.58
N ALA A 225 -22.75 15.89 23.72
CA ALA A 225 -23.95 16.68 23.54
C ALA A 225 -24.49 16.63 22.10
N CYS A 226 -23.68 16.21 21.12
CA CYS A 226 -24.12 16.05 19.73
C CYS A 226 -24.87 14.74 19.46
N LEU A 227 -24.81 13.76 20.37
CA LEU A 227 -25.42 12.43 20.17
C LEU A 227 -26.94 12.47 19.93
N PRO A 228 -27.76 13.28 20.63
CA PRO A 228 -29.19 13.37 20.36
C PRO A 228 -29.48 13.87 18.93
N ASP A 229 -28.72 14.84 18.44
CA ASP A 229 -28.88 15.39 17.10
C ASP A 229 -28.46 14.37 16.03
N ILE A 230 -27.32 13.70 16.24
CA ILE A 230 -26.87 12.61 15.37
C ILE A 230 -27.90 11.49 15.33
N GLN A 231 -28.42 11.05 16.48
CA GLN A 231 -29.43 10.00 16.56
C GLN A 231 -30.71 10.41 15.82
N SER A 232 -31.20 11.64 16.04
CA SER A 232 -32.41 12.14 15.37
C SER A 232 -32.24 12.18 13.85
N TRP A 233 -31.10 12.65 13.37
CA TRP A 233 -30.76 12.65 11.95
C TRP A 233 -30.63 11.21 11.42
N PHE A 234 -29.92 10.33 12.12
CA PHE A 234 -29.69 8.95 11.70
C PHE A 234 -31.01 8.19 11.55
N GLU A 235 -31.90 8.27 12.54
CA GLU A 235 -33.19 7.58 12.50
C GLU A 235 -34.15 8.07 11.41
N GLN A 236 -33.92 9.26 10.84
CA GLN A 236 -34.66 9.79 9.70
C GLN A 236 -34.08 9.39 8.34
N ASN A 237 -32.78 9.06 8.28
CA ASN A 237 -32.05 8.93 7.02
C ASN A 237 -31.47 7.52 6.77
N TYR A 238 -31.32 6.68 7.80
CA TYR A 238 -30.78 5.32 7.69
C TYR A 238 -31.88 4.26 7.74
N THR A 239 -31.57 3.09 7.18
CA THR A 239 -32.43 1.91 7.16
C THR A 239 -32.26 1.00 8.40
N ILE A 240 -31.28 1.28 9.26
CA ILE A 240 -31.07 0.60 10.54
C ILE A 240 -31.31 1.53 11.75
N ARG A 241 -31.37 0.95 12.95
CA ARG A 241 -31.53 1.72 14.19
C ARG A 241 -30.17 2.22 14.68
N PHE A 242 -30.10 3.47 15.14
CA PHE A 242 -28.87 4.10 15.65
C PHE A 242 -28.17 3.24 16.69
N ARG A 243 -28.91 2.65 17.65
CA ARG A 243 -28.36 1.77 18.69
C ARG A 243 -27.63 0.51 18.17
N ASN A 244 -27.88 0.11 16.92
CA ASN A 244 -27.27 -1.07 16.30
C ASN A 244 -26.11 -0.70 15.36
N TYR A 245 -25.82 0.59 15.16
CA TYR A 245 -24.78 1.07 14.25
C TYR A 245 -23.35 0.95 14.83
N PRO A 246 -23.09 1.33 16.10
CA PRO A 246 -21.76 1.22 16.67
C PRO A 246 -21.27 -0.23 16.71
N ILE A 247 -19.99 -0.44 16.38
CA ILE A 247 -19.33 -1.72 16.57
C ILE A 247 -19.15 -1.95 18.08
N ASP A 248 -19.72 -3.03 18.60
CA ASP A 248 -19.52 -3.44 19.99
C ASP A 248 -18.09 -3.97 20.15
N LEU A 249 -17.29 -3.28 20.97
CA LEU A 249 -15.91 -3.66 21.22
C LEU A 249 -15.76 -5.08 21.81
N SER A 250 -16.79 -5.64 22.46
CA SER A 250 -16.77 -7.03 22.93
C SER A 250 -16.65 -8.06 21.80
N GLN A 251 -17.05 -7.69 20.57
CA GLN A 251 -16.97 -8.52 19.37
C GLN A 251 -15.56 -8.53 18.75
N ILE A 252 -14.69 -7.60 19.18
CA ILE A 252 -13.32 -7.48 18.68
C ILE A 252 -12.37 -8.16 19.68
N HIS A 253 -11.86 -9.32 19.28
CA HIS A 253 -10.79 -10.04 19.98
C HIS A 253 -9.43 -9.35 19.80
N ASP A 254 -8.56 -9.46 20.81
CA ASP A 254 -7.20 -8.88 20.89
C ASP A 254 -7.05 -7.49 20.23
N ARG A 255 -7.38 -6.43 20.98
CA ARG A 255 -7.33 -5.03 20.51
C ARG A 255 -6.40 -4.15 21.32
N GLU A 256 -5.90 -3.09 20.70
CA GLU A 256 -5.12 -2.04 21.34
C GLU A 256 -5.61 -0.67 20.90
N GLN A 257 -5.90 0.18 21.89
CA GLN A 257 -6.17 1.58 21.65
C GLN A 257 -4.85 2.34 21.52
N VAL A 258 -4.60 2.90 20.35
CA VAL A 258 -3.46 3.77 20.08
C VAL A 258 -3.80 5.20 20.55
N PRO A 259 -2.96 5.85 21.36
CA PRO A 259 -3.20 7.23 21.79
C PRO A 259 -3.23 8.20 20.61
N THR A 260 -4.28 9.02 20.53
CA THR A 260 -4.34 10.17 19.63
C THR A 260 -3.59 11.35 20.24
N ARG A 261 -2.97 12.18 19.39
CA ARG A 261 -2.33 13.44 19.82
C ARG A 261 -3.34 14.58 19.93
#